data_AF-A0A164TFI5-F1
#
_entry.id   AF-A0A164TFI5-F1
#
_cell.length_a   1.000
_cell.length_b   1.000
_cell.length_c   1.000
_cell.angle_alpha   90.00
_cell.angle_beta   90.00
_cell.angle_gamma   90.00
#
_symmetry.space_group_name_H-M   'P 1'
#
loop_
_entity.id
_entity.type
_entity.pdbx_description
1 polymer ?
#
loop_
_entity_poly.entity_id
_entity_poly.type
_entity_poly.pdbx_seq_one_letter_code
_entity_poly.pdbx_strand_id
1 'polypeptide(L)'
;MHAEHDIAYIPAVPDDLQDTIRRHRNGRGGSKPLITHCRPGLIPAVLKVLFADLEFRLAYCHWIVLKSPDGKLRRAYLKLITYTGDYPEKVLLATGRQDGFCCCPQCEVEKDEIWLLGRSRGEDIRQQKRRIDTEQRWRLIRKARKLVYQIGYSVNSKKVEDLLGAASLVLPETVWNGGFIYLGHWRSLSWRRKGLEASKK
;
A
#
# COMPACT_ATOMS: atom_id res chain seq x y z
N MET A 1 -28.86 8.39 4.32
CA MET A 1 -27.97 8.86 3.24
C MET A 1 -26.73 9.43 3.90
N HIS A 2 -25.61 8.71 3.91
CA HIS A 2 -24.35 9.27 4.40
C HIS A 2 -23.79 10.13 3.27
N ALA A 3 -23.63 11.43 3.50
CA ALA A 3 -23.03 12.31 2.52
C ALA A 3 -21.51 12.13 2.56
N GLU A 4 -21.01 11.21 1.73
CA GLU A 4 -19.58 11.05 1.46
C GLU A 4 -19.17 12.25 0.58
N HIS A 5 -18.42 13.19 1.16
CA HIS A 5 -17.89 14.34 0.44
C HIS A 5 -16.40 14.10 0.17
N ASP A 6 -16.01 14.14 -1.09
CA ASP A 6 -14.60 14.00 -1.47
C ASP A 6 -13.85 15.27 -1.08
N ILE A 7 -12.86 15.13 -0.19
CA ILE A 7 -12.08 16.26 0.35
C ILE A 7 -10.80 16.47 -0.46
N ALA A 8 -10.21 15.40 -0.98
CA ALA A 8 -8.96 15.43 -1.74
C ALA A 8 -8.84 14.20 -2.64
N TYR A 9 -8.04 14.34 -3.70
CA TYR A 9 -7.73 13.25 -4.64
C TYR A 9 -6.23 12.97 -4.64
N ILE A 10 -5.87 11.69 -4.82
CA ILE A 10 -4.49 11.31 -5.12
C ILE A 10 -4.19 11.79 -6.54
N PRO A 11 -3.11 12.56 -6.77
CA PRO A 11 -2.78 13.03 -8.11
C PRO A 11 -2.49 11.86 -9.04
N ALA A 12 -2.68 12.06 -10.34
CA ALA A 12 -2.15 11.14 -11.34
C ALA A 12 -0.62 11.31 -11.47
N VAL A 13 0.04 10.35 -12.12
CA VAL A 13 1.42 10.58 -12.56
C VAL A 13 1.42 11.75 -13.55
N PRO A 14 2.26 12.77 -13.38
CA PRO A 14 2.31 13.91 -14.29
C PRO A 14 2.61 13.50 -15.73
N ASP A 15 1.94 14.13 -16.69
CA ASP A 15 2.17 13.87 -18.12
C ASP A 15 3.59 14.25 -18.56
N ASP A 16 4.18 15.24 -17.88
CA ASP A 16 5.53 15.73 -18.12
C ASP A 16 6.63 14.87 -17.45
N LEU A 17 6.28 13.71 -16.86
CA LEU A 17 7.25 12.82 -16.19
C LEU A 17 8.43 12.48 -17.11
N GLN A 18 8.17 12.18 -18.38
CA GLN A 18 9.24 11.88 -19.35
C GLN A 18 10.17 13.06 -19.59
N ASP A 19 9.61 14.26 -19.69
CA ASP A 19 10.39 15.47 -19.91
C ASP A 19 11.18 15.85 -18.66
N THR A 20 10.60 15.67 -17.48
CA THR A 20 11.31 15.78 -16.20
C THR A 20 12.48 14.81 -16.14
N ILE A 21 12.31 13.54 -16.53
CA ILE A 21 13.42 12.57 -16.58
C ILE A 21 14.48 13.01 -17.59
N ARG A 22 14.11 13.51 -18.77
CA ARG A 22 15.05 14.01 -19.78
C ARG A 22 15.90 15.16 -19.25
N ARG A 23 15.29 16.11 -18.54
CA ARG A 23 16.01 17.24 -17.90
C ARG A 23 17.07 16.73 -16.92
N HIS A 24 16.75 15.71 -16.13
CA HIS A 24 17.69 15.13 -15.16
C HIS A 24 18.67 14.10 -15.73
N ARG A 25 18.46 13.63 -16.96
CA ARG A 25 19.24 12.55 -17.58
C ARG A 25 19.90 12.99 -18.90
N ASN A 26 20.37 14.23 -18.96
CA ASN A 26 21.10 14.80 -20.11
C ASN A 26 20.39 14.54 -21.45
N GLY A 27 19.08 14.80 -21.50
CA GLY A 27 18.24 14.62 -22.69
C GLY A 27 17.74 13.19 -22.94
N ARG A 28 18.17 12.19 -22.15
CA ARG A 28 17.72 10.80 -22.31
C ARG A 28 16.38 10.58 -21.62
N GLY A 29 15.42 10.03 -22.36
CA GLY A 29 14.13 9.62 -21.80
C GLY A 29 14.26 8.57 -20.68
N GLY A 30 13.20 8.47 -19.88
CA GLY A 30 13.02 7.39 -18.93
C GLY A 30 12.83 6.07 -19.68
N SER A 31 13.52 5.02 -19.23
CA SER A 31 13.32 3.69 -19.79
C SER A 31 11.90 3.20 -19.52
N LYS A 32 11.34 2.36 -20.39
CA LYS A 32 10.01 1.76 -20.16
C LYS A 32 9.90 1.13 -18.77
N PRO A 33 10.88 0.34 -18.26
CA PRO A 33 10.85 -0.19 -16.91
C PRO A 33 10.78 0.87 -15.81
N LEU A 34 11.46 2.02 -15.99
CA LEU A 34 11.42 3.12 -15.04
C LEU A 34 10.04 3.77 -14.99
N ILE A 35 9.42 4.03 -16.14
CA ILE A 35 8.08 4.63 -16.21
C ILE A 35 7.02 3.68 -15.63
N THR A 36 7.11 2.39 -15.96
CA THR A 36 6.24 1.35 -15.41
C THR A 36 6.38 1.26 -13.89
N HIS A 37 7.56 1.53 -13.34
CA HIS A 37 7.80 1.59 -11.90
C HIS A 37 7.18 2.81 -11.21
N CYS A 38 7.15 3.97 -11.89
CA CYS A 38 6.65 5.22 -11.30
C CYS A 38 5.13 5.19 -11.00
N ARG A 39 4.31 4.60 -11.88
CA ARG A 39 2.84 4.58 -11.70
C ARG A 39 2.40 3.83 -10.43
N PRO A 40 2.82 2.57 -10.20
CA PRO A 40 2.46 1.86 -8.98
C PRO A 40 3.11 2.43 -7.71
N GLY A 41 4.24 3.13 -7.86
CA GLY A 41 4.93 3.76 -6.74
C GLY A 41 4.26 5.03 -6.19
N LEU A 42 3.30 5.61 -6.93
CA LEU A 42 2.69 6.89 -6.56
C LEU A 42 1.84 6.80 -5.29
N ILE A 43 0.95 5.81 -5.19
CA ILE A 43 0.07 5.66 -4.02
C ILE A 43 0.88 5.45 -2.74
N PRO A 44 1.82 4.49 -2.65
CA PRO A 44 2.65 4.34 -1.46
C PRO A 44 3.42 5.62 -1.10
N ALA A 45 3.90 6.37 -2.09
CA ALA A 45 4.59 7.63 -1.87
C ALA A 45 3.69 8.72 -1.30
N VAL A 46 2.47 8.90 -1.85
CA VAL A 46 1.49 9.86 -1.34
C VAL A 46 1.07 9.49 0.08
N LEU A 47 0.80 8.21 0.35
CA LEU A 47 0.51 7.75 1.70
C LEU A 47 1.67 8.05 2.65
N LYS A 48 2.92 7.86 2.21
CA LYS A 48 4.10 8.16 3.04
C LYS A 48 4.15 9.62 3.46
N VAL A 49 3.77 10.53 2.56
CA VAL A 49 3.67 11.96 2.87
C VAL A 49 2.51 12.24 3.81
N LEU A 50 1.30 11.73 3.52
CA LEU A 50 0.11 11.97 4.34
C LEU A 50 0.28 11.47 5.79
N PHE A 51 0.82 10.27 5.96
CA PHE A 51 0.99 9.66 7.28
C PHE A 51 2.29 10.10 7.99
N ALA A 52 3.16 10.88 7.34
CA ALA A 52 4.25 11.57 8.05
C ALA A 52 3.70 12.66 8.98
N ASP A 53 2.54 13.24 8.63
CA ASP A 53 1.85 14.23 9.45
C ASP A 53 1.22 13.59 10.70
N LEU A 54 1.46 14.20 11.86
CA LEU A 54 0.91 13.74 13.14
C LEU A 54 -0.59 14.06 13.27
N GLU A 55 -1.02 15.25 12.84
CA GLU A 55 -2.43 15.66 12.92
C GLU A 55 -3.28 14.77 12.04
N PHE A 56 -2.80 14.43 10.84
CA PHE A 56 -3.47 13.49 9.95
C PHE A 56 -3.63 12.12 10.62
N ARG A 57 -2.56 11.58 11.23
CA ARG A 57 -2.61 10.29 11.94
C ARG A 57 -3.60 10.30 13.09
N LEU A 58 -3.62 11.38 13.89
CA LEU A 58 -4.55 11.51 15.01
C LEU A 58 -6.00 11.61 14.51
N ALA A 59 -6.26 12.44 13.49
CA ALA A 59 -7.57 12.56 12.87
C ALA A 59 -8.07 11.24 12.25
N TYR A 60 -7.17 10.46 11.65
CA TYR A 60 -7.48 9.17 11.07
C TYR A 60 -7.82 8.11 12.14
N CYS A 61 -7.06 8.07 13.25
CA CYS A 61 -7.28 7.11 14.34
C CYS A 61 -8.45 7.48 15.27
N HIS A 62 -8.60 8.77 15.55
CA HIS A 62 -9.46 9.30 16.62
C HIS A 62 -10.59 10.19 16.12
N TRP A 63 -10.91 10.17 14.82
CA TRP A 63 -11.94 10.99 14.15
C TRP A 63 -11.80 12.51 14.37
N ILE A 64 -12.46 13.32 13.54
CA ILE A 64 -12.48 14.78 13.70
C ILE A 64 -13.85 15.20 14.21
N VAL A 65 -13.92 16.08 15.21
CA VAL A 65 -15.18 16.66 15.66
C VAL A 65 -15.43 17.94 14.86
N LEU A 66 -16.51 17.97 14.09
CA LEU A 66 -16.91 19.10 13.26
C LEU A 66 -18.25 19.68 13.75
N LYS A 67 -18.34 21.01 13.84
CA LYS A 67 -19.61 21.70 14.05
C LYS A 67 -20.31 21.85 12.70
N SER A 68 -21.47 21.22 12.58
CA SER A 68 -22.29 21.28 11.38
C SER A 68 -23.09 22.59 11.31
N PRO A 69 -23.61 22.97 10.13
CA PRO A 69 -24.41 24.18 9.95
C PRO A 69 -25.66 24.26 10.84
N ASP A 70 -26.21 23.11 11.24
CA ASP A 70 -27.34 23.00 12.17
C ASP A 70 -26.94 23.17 13.66
N GLY A 71 -25.70 23.59 13.93
CA GLY A 71 -25.17 23.81 15.28
C GLY A 71 -24.76 22.54 16.03
N LYS A 72 -25.02 21.34 15.48
CA LYS A 72 -24.69 20.06 16.13
C LYS A 72 -23.25 19.66 15.86
N LEU A 73 -22.60 19.07 16.86
CA LEU A 73 -21.29 18.46 16.73
C LEU A 73 -21.43 17.05 16.15
N ARG A 74 -20.65 16.73 15.12
CA ARG A 74 -20.59 15.41 14.48
C ARG A 74 -19.14 14.93 14.39
N ARG A 75 -18.95 13.61 14.44
CA ARG A 75 -17.65 12.99 14.22
C ARG A 75 -17.51 12.63 12.74
N ALA A 76 -16.54 13.23 12.06
CA ALA A 76 -16.16 12.90 10.71
C ALA A 76 -15.04 11.86 10.73
N TYR A 77 -15.23 10.80 9.96
CA TYR A 77 -14.24 9.76 9.78
C TYR A 77 -13.51 10.02 8.47
N LEU A 78 -12.20 10.26 8.55
CA LEU A 78 -11.37 10.27 7.36
C LEU A 78 -11.27 8.85 6.81
N LYS A 79 -11.96 8.60 5.71
CA LYS A 79 -11.89 7.32 5.01
C LYS A 79 -11.00 7.49 3.80
N LEU A 80 -9.83 6.87 3.86
CA LEU A 80 -8.97 6.75 2.68
C LEU A 80 -9.59 5.70 1.76
N ILE A 81 -10.34 6.14 0.75
CA ILE A 81 -10.89 5.25 -0.27
C ILE A 81 -9.80 5.01 -1.31
N THR A 82 -8.78 4.21 -0.96
CA THR A 82 -7.85 3.66 -1.94
C THR A 82 -8.51 2.47 -2.63
N TYR A 83 -9.57 2.74 -3.38
CA TYR A 83 -10.30 1.81 -4.24
C TYR A 83 -10.90 0.58 -3.53
N THR A 84 -12.13 0.21 -3.89
CA THR A 84 -12.61 -1.18 -3.79
C THR A 84 -11.86 -2.06 -4.78
N GLY A 85 -10.54 -1.93 -4.84
CA GLY A 85 -9.71 -2.44 -5.91
C GLY A 85 -9.82 -3.94 -5.98
N ASP A 86 -10.05 -4.41 -7.19
CA ASP A 86 -9.74 -5.79 -7.53
C ASP A 86 -8.25 -6.04 -7.26
N TYR A 87 -7.86 -7.30 -7.39
CA TYR A 87 -6.55 -7.81 -7.04
C TYR A 87 -5.29 -6.92 -7.37
N PRO A 88 -5.18 -6.17 -8.50
CA PRO A 88 -3.99 -5.36 -8.77
C PRO A 88 -3.73 -4.23 -7.76
N GLU A 89 -4.73 -3.46 -7.33
CA GLU A 89 -4.48 -2.30 -6.45
C GLU A 89 -4.09 -2.73 -5.03
N LYS A 90 -4.65 -3.84 -4.53
CA LYS A 90 -4.30 -4.41 -3.22
C LYS A 90 -2.87 -4.93 -3.16
N VAL A 91 -2.41 -5.54 -4.25
CA VAL A 91 -1.02 -6.02 -4.37
C VAL A 91 -0.04 -4.85 -4.29
N LEU A 92 -0.37 -3.71 -4.90
CA LEU A 92 0.47 -2.51 -4.85
C LEU A 92 0.55 -1.89 -3.45
N LEU A 93 -0.56 -1.83 -2.72
CA LEU A 93 -0.59 -1.37 -1.33
C LEU A 93 0.24 -2.26 -0.41
N ALA A 94 0.29 -3.57 -0.67
CA ALA A 94 1.05 -4.55 0.08
C ALA A 94 2.53 -4.65 -0.35
N THR A 95 3.01 -3.78 -1.25
CA THR A 95 4.33 -3.85 -1.91
C THR A 95 4.61 -5.17 -2.60
N GLY A 96 3.56 -5.83 -3.08
CA GLY A 96 3.69 -6.92 -4.03
C GLY A 96 3.86 -6.38 -5.45
N ARG A 97 4.58 -7.14 -6.27
CA ARG A 97 4.70 -6.91 -7.71
C ARG A 97 3.42 -7.37 -8.40
N GLN A 98 2.80 -6.49 -9.19
CA GLN A 98 1.71 -6.88 -10.07
C GLN A 98 2.18 -7.99 -11.01
N ASP A 99 1.40 -9.06 -11.09
CA ASP A 99 1.75 -10.30 -11.81
C ASP A 99 3.05 -11.01 -11.38
N GLY A 100 3.55 -10.74 -10.18
CA GLY A 100 4.66 -11.50 -9.60
C GLY A 100 4.34 -12.99 -9.38
N PHE A 101 5.38 -13.76 -8.99
CA PHE A 101 5.26 -15.17 -8.61
C PHE A 101 4.36 -15.35 -7.38
N CYS A 102 4.44 -14.44 -6.40
CA CYS A 102 3.64 -14.48 -5.19
C CYS A 102 2.44 -13.56 -5.31
N CYS A 103 1.25 -14.15 -5.48
CA CYS A 103 0.04 -13.41 -5.80
C CYS A 103 -0.58 -12.71 -4.58
N CYS A 104 -0.46 -13.31 -3.41
CA CYS A 104 -1.22 -12.86 -2.25
C CYS A 104 -0.58 -11.62 -1.58
N PRO A 105 -1.37 -10.60 -1.23
CA PRO A 105 -0.88 -9.47 -0.44
C PRO A 105 -0.57 -9.84 1.02
N GLN A 106 -1.10 -10.97 1.52
CA GLN A 106 -0.94 -11.42 2.91
C GLN A 106 0.08 -12.55 3.08
N CYS A 107 0.43 -13.28 2.01
CA CYS A 107 1.38 -14.39 2.06
C CYS A 107 2.21 -14.48 0.78
N GLU A 108 3.35 -15.16 0.86
CA GLU A 108 4.31 -15.38 -0.23
C GLU A 108 4.04 -16.70 -0.96
N VAL A 109 2.79 -17.16 -0.94
CA VAL A 109 2.34 -18.32 -1.71
C VAL A 109 2.50 -18.05 -3.20
N GLU A 110 3.12 -18.99 -3.89
CA GLU A 110 3.38 -18.89 -5.32
C GLU A 110 2.12 -19.18 -6.13
N LYS A 111 2.06 -18.65 -7.36
CA LYS A 111 0.95 -18.87 -8.29
C LYS A 111 0.68 -20.36 -8.52
N ASP A 112 1.73 -21.16 -8.57
CA ASP A 112 1.64 -22.61 -8.76
C ASP A 112 1.08 -23.36 -7.55
N GLU A 113 0.95 -22.70 -6.40
CA GLU A 113 0.36 -23.24 -5.17
C GLU A 113 -1.09 -22.79 -4.96
N ILE A 114 -1.65 -21.96 -5.86
CA ILE A 114 -3.01 -21.41 -5.76
C ILE A 114 -4.07 -22.52 -5.74
N TRP A 115 -3.86 -23.62 -6.47
CA TRP A 115 -4.80 -24.75 -6.51
C TRP A 115 -5.00 -25.43 -5.14
N LEU A 116 -4.14 -25.14 -4.15
CA LEU A 116 -4.30 -25.58 -2.76
C LEU A 116 -5.27 -24.69 -1.95
N LEU A 117 -5.88 -23.66 -2.54
CA LEU A 117 -6.95 -22.88 -1.90
C LEU A 117 -8.07 -23.81 -1.39
N GLY A 118 -8.55 -23.54 -0.18
CA GLY A 118 -9.62 -24.32 0.46
C GLY A 118 -9.20 -25.68 1.03
N ARG A 119 -7.93 -26.10 0.88
CA ARG A 119 -7.39 -27.31 1.51
C ARG A 119 -6.67 -26.96 2.81
N SER A 120 -6.68 -27.87 3.79
CA SER A 120 -5.93 -27.72 5.06
C SER A 120 -4.44 -27.42 4.81
N ARG A 121 -3.80 -28.22 3.94
CA ARG A 121 -2.41 -27.99 3.52
C ARG A 121 -2.19 -26.58 2.95
N GLY A 122 -3.15 -26.03 2.22
CA GLY A 122 -3.04 -24.68 1.69
C GLY A 122 -3.16 -23.61 2.77
N GLU A 123 -3.99 -23.82 3.79
CA GLU A 123 -4.06 -22.94 4.96
C GLU A 123 -2.73 -22.94 5.73
N ASP A 124 -2.15 -24.11 5.97
CA ASP A 124 -0.86 -24.24 6.65
C ASP A 124 0.26 -23.48 5.91
N ILE A 125 0.35 -23.65 4.59
CA ILE A 125 1.33 -22.94 3.76
C ILE A 125 1.11 -21.42 3.84
N ARG A 126 -0.15 -20.94 3.81
CA ARG A 126 -0.45 -19.49 3.92
C ARG A 126 -0.03 -18.92 5.26
N GLN A 127 -0.21 -19.67 6.34
CA GLN A 127 0.22 -19.24 7.67
C GLN A 127 1.75 -19.24 7.81
N GLN A 128 2.42 -20.26 7.29
CA GLN A 128 3.89 -20.35 7.31
C GLN A 128 4.55 -19.29 6.43
N LYS A 129 4.04 -19.09 5.21
CA LYS A 129 4.54 -18.10 4.24
C LYS A 129 3.88 -16.73 4.41
N ARG A 130 3.35 -16.39 5.59
CA ARG A 130 2.71 -15.08 5.79
C ARG A 130 3.72 -13.96 5.52
N ARG A 131 3.31 -12.93 4.77
CA ARG A 131 4.13 -11.73 4.56
C ARG A 131 4.23 -11.00 5.89
N ILE A 132 5.38 -11.14 6.53
CA ILE A 132 5.72 -10.43 7.75
C ILE A 132 6.71 -9.35 7.39
N ASP A 133 6.49 -8.15 7.92
CA ASP A 133 7.40 -7.05 7.71
C ASP A 133 8.62 -7.22 8.62
N THR A 134 9.72 -7.75 8.05
CA THR A 134 10.94 -8.08 8.79
C THR A 134 12.09 -7.17 8.39
N GLU A 135 13.04 -6.93 9.29
CA GLU A 135 14.23 -6.13 8.98
C GLU A 135 15.09 -6.75 7.86
N GLN A 136 15.01 -8.07 7.67
CA GLN A 136 15.64 -8.75 6.52
C GLN A 136 15.04 -8.27 5.19
N ARG A 137 13.71 -8.24 5.08
CA ARG A 137 13.00 -7.70 3.92
C ARG A 137 13.39 -6.24 3.65
N TRP A 138 13.43 -5.42 4.69
CA TRP A 138 13.85 -4.02 4.55
C TRP A 138 15.28 -3.88 4.06
N ARG A 139 16.21 -4.72 4.52
CA ARG A 139 17.58 -4.72 4.00
C ARG A 139 17.63 -5.03 2.51
N LEU A 140 16.82 -5.96 2.00
CA LEU A 140 16.72 -6.24 0.56
C LEU A 140 16.18 -5.03 -0.22
N ILE A 141 15.08 -4.44 0.26
CA ILE A 141 14.48 -3.25 -0.36
C ILE A 141 15.48 -2.08 -0.39
N ARG A 142 16.16 -1.78 0.73
CA ARG A 142 17.16 -0.69 0.79
C ARG A 142 18.33 -0.94 -0.17
N LYS A 143 18.81 -2.20 -0.29
CA LYS A 143 19.85 -2.57 -1.26
C LYS A 143 19.37 -2.35 -2.70
N ALA A 144 18.17 -2.84 -3.04
CA ALA A 144 17.61 -2.67 -4.38
C ALA A 144 17.39 -1.18 -4.73
N ARG A 145 16.91 -0.38 -3.78
CA ARG A 145 16.78 1.09 -3.91
C ARG A 145 18.13 1.75 -4.16
N LYS A 146 19.19 1.32 -3.46
CA LYS A 146 20.55 1.83 -3.70
C LYS A 146 21.00 1.57 -5.14
N LEU A 147 20.78 0.35 -5.64
CA LEU A 147 21.13 -0.01 -7.02
C LEU A 147 20.40 0.87 -8.05
N VAL A 148 19.09 1.08 -7.86
CA VAL A 148 18.26 1.82 -8.83
C VAL A 148 18.46 3.33 -8.72
N TYR A 149 18.34 3.91 -7.52
CA TYR A 149 18.30 5.35 -7.34
C TYR A 149 19.68 6.00 -7.22
N GLN A 150 20.69 5.30 -6.69
CA GLN A 150 22.02 5.89 -6.51
C GLN A 150 23.00 5.45 -7.61
N ILE A 151 22.94 4.18 -8.02
CA ILE A 151 23.88 3.63 -9.01
C ILE A 151 23.32 3.68 -10.44
N GLY A 152 22.00 3.77 -10.61
CA GLY A 152 21.35 3.90 -11.91
C GLY A 152 21.11 2.58 -12.64
N TYR A 153 21.04 1.45 -11.94
CA TYR A 153 20.60 0.19 -12.54
C TYR A 153 19.12 0.28 -12.97
N SER A 154 18.79 -0.42 -14.05
CA SER A 154 17.39 -0.57 -14.45
C SER A 154 16.59 -1.34 -13.39
N VAL A 155 15.31 -0.98 -13.22
CA VAL A 155 14.39 -1.61 -12.26
C VAL A 155 14.26 -3.12 -12.50
N ASN A 156 14.30 -3.55 -13.77
CA ASN A 156 14.23 -4.95 -14.19
C ASN A 156 15.62 -5.60 -14.39
N SER A 157 16.70 -4.99 -13.87
CA SER A 157 18.02 -5.58 -13.99
C SER A 157 18.12 -6.87 -13.18
N LYS A 158 18.91 -7.84 -13.66
CA LYS A 158 19.12 -9.12 -12.96
C LYS A 158 19.50 -8.93 -11.49
N LYS A 159 20.37 -7.96 -11.19
CA LYS A 159 20.78 -7.64 -9.81
C LYS A 159 19.63 -7.19 -8.90
N VAL A 160 18.62 -6.50 -9.45
CA VAL A 160 17.43 -6.08 -8.70
C VAL A 160 16.45 -7.24 -8.57
N GLU A 161 16.27 -8.03 -9.63
CA GLU A 161 15.43 -9.23 -9.64
C GLU A 161 15.95 -10.30 -8.66
N ASP A 162 17.26 -10.51 -8.58
CA ASP A 162 17.88 -11.43 -7.62
C ASP A 162 17.60 -11.04 -6.16
N LEU A 163 17.33 -9.75 -5.88
CA LEU A 163 17.01 -9.24 -4.54
C LEU A 163 15.52 -9.29 -4.22
N LEU A 164 14.65 -8.99 -5.18
CA LEU A 164 13.21 -8.75 -4.93
C LEU A 164 12.28 -9.78 -5.57
N GLY A 165 12.75 -10.51 -6.58
CA GLY A 165 11.94 -11.38 -7.44
C GLY A 165 11.32 -12.56 -6.69
N ALA A 166 12.09 -13.22 -5.82
CA ALA A 166 11.65 -14.43 -5.10
C ALA A 166 10.37 -14.19 -4.28
N ALA A 167 10.30 -13.09 -3.54
CA ALA A 167 9.12 -12.73 -2.75
C ALA A 167 8.15 -11.78 -3.51
N SER A 168 8.39 -11.57 -4.81
CA SER A 168 7.64 -10.63 -5.65
C SER A 168 7.48 -9.25 -5.01
N LEU A 169 8.58 -8.69 -4.50
CA LEU A 169 8.61 -7.40 -3.83
C LEU A 169 8.80 -6.25 -4.82
N VAL A 170 8.38 -5.05 -4.43
CA VAL A 170 8.65 -3.81 -5.18
C VAL A 170 9.55 -2.86 -4.39
N LEU A 171 10.15 -1.89 -5.10
CA LEU A 171 11.07 -0.88 -4.54
C LEU A 171 10.44 0.19 -3.62
N PRO A 172 9.16 0.61 -3.76
CA PRO A 172 8.59 1.64 -2.89
C PRO A 172 8.50 1.12 -1.46
N GLU A 173 8.86 1.98 -0.51
CA GLU A 173 8.65 1.70 0.90
C GLU A 173 7.19 1.99 1.23
N THR A 174 6.56 1.12 2.00
CA THR A 174 5.25 1.40 2.60
C THR A 174 5.36 2.17 3.89
N VAL A 175 4.32 2.95 4.18
CA VAL A 175 4.12 3.66 5.46
C VAL A 175 3.83 2.73 6.63
N TRP A 176 3.53 1.46 6.37
CA TRP A 176 3.08 0.49 7.37
C TRP A 176 4.16 0.03 8.36
N ASN A 177 5.33 0.70 8.36
CA ASN A 177 6.44 0.37 9.25
C ASN A 177 6.50 1.34 10.43
N GLY A 178 6.55 0.80 11.66
CA GLY A 178 6.67 1.58 12.89
C GLY A 178 5.40 1.76 13.73
N GLY A 179 4.65 0.68 13.99
CA GLY A 179 3.56 0.67 14.99
C GLY A 179 2.13 0.79 14.43
N PHE A 180 1.97 0.93 13.12
CA PHE A 180 0.66 1.03 12.45
C PHE A 180 0.11 -0.33 11.97
N ILE A 181 0.30 -1.39 12.77
CA ILE A 181 -0.34 -2.71 12.59
C ILE A 181 -1.83 -2.67 13.01
N TYR A 182 -2.34 -1.55 13.54
CA TYR A 182 -3.71 -1.45 14.07
C TYR A 182 -4.83 -1.19 13.04
N LEU A 183 -4.53 -1.17 11.73
CA LEU A 183 -5.58 -0.96 10.71
C LEU A 183 -5.84 -2.20 9.84
N GLY A 184 -5.46 -3.37 10.36
CA GLY A 184 -5.56 -4.64 9.66
C GLY A 184 -6.17 -5.78 10.47
N HIS A 185 -7.12 -5.53 11.37
CA HIS A 185 -8.09 -6.56 11.71
C HIS A 185 -9.03 -6.73 10.51
N TRP A 186 -8.54 -7.37 9.45
CA TRP A 186 -9.31 -7.91 8.32
C TRP A 186 -10.19 -9.10 8.76
N ARG A 187 -10.64 -9.12 10.03
CA ARG A 187 -11.74 -9.97 10.45
C ARG A 187 -13.00 -9.27 9.98
N SER A 188 -13.65 -9.88 9.00
CA SER A 188 -15.06 -9.77 8.70
C SER A 188 -15.82 -8.97 9.77
N LEU A 189 -16.16 -7.73 9.46
CA LEU A 189 -17.25 -7.03 10.13
C LEU A 189 -18.54 -7.75 9.74
N SER A 190 -18.72 -8.96 10.27
CA SER A 190 -20.04 -9.52 10.46
C SER A 190 -20.72 -8.57 11.43
N TRP A 191 -21.64 -7.77 10.90
CA TRP A 191 -22.60 -7.01 11.68
C TRP A 191 -23.30 -7.95 12.67
N ARG A 192 -22.76 -8.04 13.89
CA ARG A 192 -23.49 -8.59 15.02
C ARG A 192 -23.69 -7.43 15.98
N ARG A 193 -24.89 -6.84 15.89
CA ARG A 193 -25.43 -5.92 16.91
C ARG A 193 -25.19 -6.57 18.28
N LYS A 194 -24.27 -6.02 19.06
CA LYS A 194 -24.35 -6.12 20.50
C LYS A 194 -24.75 -4.73 20.98
N GLY A 195 -25.95 -4.70 21.56
CA GLY A 195 -26.62 -3.49 21.98
C GLY A 195 -25.75 -2.69 22.95
N LEU A 196 -25.75 -1.38 22.72
CA LEU A 196 -25.50 -0.38 23.75
C LEU A 196 -26.83 0.35 23.92
N GLU A 197 -27.71 -0.28 24.69
CA GLU A 197 -28.69 0.46 25.47
C GLU A 197 -27.99 1.16 26.63
N ALA A 198 -28.55 2.31 27.00
CA ALA A 198 -28.38 3.05 28.24
C ALA A 198 -27.04 3.78 28.45
N SER A 199 -27.07 5.09 28.20
CA SER A 199 -27.20 6.03 29.33
C SER A 199 -27.74 7.37 28.84
N LYS A 200 -29.04 7.58 29.04
CA LYS A 200 -29.60 8.91 29.27
C LYS A 200 -29.25 9.30 30.70
N LYS A 201 -28.53 10.40 30.87
CA LYS A 201 -28.75 11.40 31.92
C LYS A 201 -28.03 12.68 31.51
#